data_AF-A0A2N7KCM5-F1
#
_entry.id   AF-A0A2N7KCM5-F1
#
_cell.length_a   1.000
_cell.length_b   1.000
_cell.length_c   1.000
_cell.angle_alpha   90.00
_cell.angle_beta   90.00
_cell.angle_gamma   90.00
#
_symmetry.space_group_name_H-M   'P 1'
#
loop_
_entity.id
_entity.type
_entity.pdbx_description
1 polymer ?
#
loop_
_entity_poly.entity_id
_entity_poly.type
_entity_poly.pdbx_seq_one_letter_code
_entity_poly.pdbx_strand_id
1 'polypeptide(L)'
;MIKKKFTLLIVDDHPLNIGILSEILSNLYNIKVATNGVVALKLAEDHPKPDLIVLDVVMPNMDGFEVCSRLKNNPLTSDIPVIFVTAQCEVQNENKGFEIGAVDYIVKPYNPLIVKSRVATHLALHNQKITLEEEVLARTKEIKRNQLEIINCLSRAAEFKDNETGMHVIRMSHYSRILAEALNVDKKWSQLLFEVAPMHDIGKIGISDHVLKKNGSLNSDEWKHMKQHVEYGIKILGDYSSELMDMAHQVIEFHHEKWDGSGYPKGLKGEEIPLSARVVMIADVFDALTSERPYKEAWSTEKAFNYLQDNSGIHFDEKLVNVFLLQKDKILDVKINFAD
;
A
#
# COMPACT_ATOMS: atom_id res chain seq x y z
N MET A 1 -30.43 1.89 -20.80
CA MET A 1 -29.65 2.59 -19.76
C MET A 1 -29.43 4.01 -20.22
N ILE A 2 -29.96 5.01 -19.50
CA ILE A 2 -29.73 6.43 -19.84
C ILE A 2 -28.26 6.73 -19.51
N LYS A 3 -27.43 6.99 -20.53
CA LYS A 3 -26.05 7.46 -20.29
C LYS A 3 -26.15 8.77 -19.49
N LYS A 4 -25.53 8.81 -18.31
CA LYS A 4 -25.40 10.02 -17.50
C LYS A 4 -24.80 11.12 -18.39
N LYS A 5 -25.50 12.23 -18.60
CA LYS A 5 -24.97 13.37 -19.33
C LYS A 5 -23.88 14.05 -18.50
N PHE A 6 -22.72 14.32 -19.10
CA PHE A 6 -21.68 15.13 -18.48
C PHE A 6 -22.21 16.55 -18.18
N THR A 7 -21.69 17.17 -17.13
CA THR A 7 -22.02 18.50 -16.67
C THR A 7 -20.90 19.46 -17.04
N LEU A 8 -21.22 20.52 -17.78
CA LEU A 8 -20.29 21.58 -18.13
C LEU A 8 -20.59 22.82 -17.29
N LEU A 9 -19.56 23.53 -16.86
CA LEU A 9 -19.70 24.87 -16.30
C LEU A 9 -19.21 25.89 -17.32
N ILE A 10 -20.12 26.72 -17.81
CA ILE A 10 -19.80 27.84 -18.71
C ILE A 10 -19.66 29.10 -17.87
N VAL A 11 -18.55 29.80 -18.02
CA VAL A 11 -18.22 31.01 -17.26
C VAL A 11 -17.87 32.13 -18.22
N ASP A 12 -18.69 33.18 -18.25
CA ASP A 12 -18.44 34.40 -19.04
C ASP A 12 -19.28 35.52 -18.41
N ASP A 13 -18.76 36.75 -18.37
CA ASP A 13 -19.45 37.89 -17.76
C ASP A 13 -20.54 38.48 -18.67
N HIS A 14 -20.53 38.15 -19.97
CA HIS A 14 -21.51 38.58 -20.95
C HIS A 14 -22.59 37.51 -21.17
N PRO A 15 -23.88 37.79 -20.82
CA PRO A 15 -24.97 36.83 -20.96
C PRO A 15 -25.18 36.30 -22.40
N LEU A 16 -24.81 37.10 -23.41
CA LEU A 16 -24.89 36.70 -24.81
C LEU A 16 -23.95 35.53 -25.12
N ASN A 17 -22.71 35.57 -24.63
CA ASN A 17 -21.71 34.51 -24.85
C ASN A 17 -22.14 33.21 -24.17
N ILE A 18 -22.66 33.31 -22.94
CA ILE A 18 -23.28 32.19 -22.22
C ILE A 18 -24.40 31.59 -23.06
N GLY A 19 -25.30 32.42 -23.59
CA GLY A 19 -26.45 31.98 -24.38
C GLY A 19 -26.03 31.18 -25.60
N ILE A 20 -25.05 31.69 -26.37
CA ILE A 20 -24.53 31.03 -27.57
C ILE A 20 -23.87 29.68 -27.22
N LEU A 21 -22.97 29.64 -26.23
CA LEU A 21 -22.30 28.39 -25.82
C LEU A 21 -23.30 27.37 -25.27
N SER A 22 -24.29 27.83 -24.50
CA SER A 22 -25.36 27.00 -23.97
C SER A 22 -26.22 26.41 -25.08
N GLU A 23 -26.58 27.19 -26.11
CA GLU A 23 -27.31 26.71 -27.29
C GLU A 23 -26.51 25.63 -28.05
N ILE A 24 -25.20 25.84 -28.22
CA ILE A 24 -24.32 24.89 -28.91
C ILE A 24 -24.24 23.56 -28.13
N LEU A 25 -24.18 23.58 -26.79
CA LEU A 25 -23.78 22.44 -25.95
C LEU A 25 -24.92 21.74 -25.18
N SER A 26 -26.03 22.43 -24.88
CA SER A 26 -27.15 21.93 -24.04
C SER A 26 -27.82 20.65 -24.56
N ASN A 27 -27.83 20.44 -25.87
CA ASN A 27 -28.38 19.20 -26.45
C ASN A 27 -27.57 17.96 -26.03
N LEU A 28 -26.26 18.13 -25.80
CA LEU A 28 -25.33 17.05 -25.50
C LEU A 28 -25.04 16.90 -24.00
N TYR A 29 -25.02 18.00 -23.26
CA TYR A 29 -24.52 18.06 -21.89
C TYR A 29 -25.47 18.80 -20.95
N ASN A 30 -25.35 18.55 -19.65
CA ASN A 30 -25.98 19.39 -18.63
C ASN A 30 -25.15 20.66 -18.47
N ILE A 31 -25.78 21.83 -18.42
CA ILE A 31 -25.08 23.11 -18.37
C ILE A 31 -25.32 23.78 -17.02
N LYS A 32 -24.23 24.10 -16.33
CA LYS A 32 -24.15 25.08 -15.25
C LYS A 32 -23.58 26.37 -15.83
N VAL A 33 -23.98 27.50 -15.28
CA VAL A 33 -23.56 28.83 -15.74
C VAL A 33 -23.08 29.65 -14.56
N ALA A 34 -21.97 30.36 -14.75
CA ALA A 34 -21.52 31.43 -13.86
C ALA A 34 -21.28 32.72 -14.66
N THR A 35 -21.66 33.85 -14.09
CA THR A 35 -21.48 35.19 -14.72
C THR A 35 -20.25 35.93 -14.20
N ASN A 36 -19.46 35.31 -13.32
CA ASN A 36 -18.22 35.86 -12.79
C ASN A 36 -17.39 34.75 -12.12
N GLY A 37 -16.10 35.04 -11.86
CA GLY A 37 -15.18 34.10 -11.26
C GLY A 37 -15.56 33.60 -9.86
N VAL A 38 -16.16 34.45 -9.01
CA VAL A 38 -16.56 34.05 -7.64
C VAL A 38 -17.65 32.99 -7.67
N VAL A 39 -18.67 33.19 -8.51
CA VAL A 39 -19.75 32.22 -8.71
C VAL A 39 -19.20 30.95 -9.36
N ALA A 40 -18.26 31.06 -10.31
CA ALA A 40 -17.65 29.91 -10.96
C ALA A 40 -16.93 29.00 -9.97
N LEU A 41 -16.11 29.56 -9.08
CA LEU A 41 -15.40 28.79 -8.05
C LEU A 41 -16.35 28.05 -7.13
N LYS A 42 -17.43 28.71 -6.69
CA LYS A 42 -18.46 28.07 -5.86
C LYS A 42 -19.14 26.92 -6.60
N LEU A 43 -19.57 27.14 -7.84
CA LEU A 43 -20.28 26.13 -8.63
C LEU A 43 -19.41 24.94 -9.04
N ALA A 44 -18.08 25.14 -9.10
CA ALA A 44 -17.11 24.07 -9.35
C ALA A 44 -17.01 23.08 -8.18
N GLU A 45 -17.25 23.56 -6.95
CA GLU A 45 -17.28 22.72 -5.75
C GLU A 45 -18.66 22.08 -5.51
N ASP A 46 -19.73 22.75 -5.94
CA ASP A 46 -21.11 22.30 -5.74
C ASP A 46 -21.45 21.00 -6.49
N HIS A 47 -22.11 20.05 -5.80
CA HIS A 47 -22.57 18.80 -6.40
C HIS A 47 -23.82 18.98 -7.28
N PRO A 48 -23.90 18.31 -8.45
CA PRO A 48 -22.84 17.53 -9.09
C PRO A 48 -21.72 18.42 -9.63
N LYS A 49 -20.46 18.05 -9.40
CA LYS A 49 -19.30 18.80 -9.91
C LYS A 49 -19.29 18.85 -11.44
N PRO A 50 -18.77 19.93 -12.05
CA PRO A 50 -18.60 19.96 -13.49
C PRO A 50 -17.50 18.99 -13.93
N ASP A 51 -17.74 18.31 -15.05
CA ASP A 51 -16.79 17.41 -15.71
C ASP A 51 -15.82 18.18 -16.63
N LEU A 52 -16.17 19.42 -17.00
CA LEU A 52 -15.31 20.37 -17.73
C LEU A 52 -15.82 21.80 -17.55
N ILE A 53 -14.89 22.76 -17.52
CA ILE A 53 -15.19 24.19 -17.40
C ILE A 53 -14.79 24.89 -18.70
N VAL A 54 -15.71 25.65 -19.28
CA VAL A 54 -15.46 26.57 -20.40
C VAL A 54 -15.43 27.98 -19.82
N LEU A 55 -14.26 28.62 -19.83
CA LEU A 55 -13.98 29.80 -19.03
C LEU A 55 -13.52 30.96 -19.91
N ASP A 56 -14.23 32.08 -19.87
CA ASP A 56 -13.77 33.30 -20.51
C ASP A 56 -12.51 33.86 -19.82
N VAL A 57 -11.57 34.35 -20.62
CA VAL A 57 -10.32 34.93 -20.13
C VAL A 57 -10.55 36.33 -19.55
N VAL A 58 -11.39 37.16 -20.17
CA VAL A 58 -11.50 38.59 -19.88
C VAL A 58 -12.79 38.87 -19.12
N MET A 59 -12.70 38.80 -17.79
CA MET A 59 -13.82 39.09 -16.89
C MET A 59 -13.46 40.18 -15.86
N PRO A 60 -14.44 40.97 -15.40
CA PRO A 60 -14.22 42.03 -14.43
C PRO A 60 -13.90 41.47 -13.04
N ASN A 61 -13.04 42.19 -12.31
CA ASN A 61 -12.56 41.90 -10.95
C ASN A 61 -11.66 40.65 -10.84
N MET A 62 -12.11 39.50 -11.34
CA MET A 62 -11.36 38.25 -11.34
C MET A 62 -11.36 37.69 -12.77
N ASP A 63 -10.20 37.72 -13.40
CA ASP A 63 -10.01 37.22 -14.76
C ASP A 63 -10.02 35.69 -14.82
N GLY A 64 -10.14 35.13 -16.03
CA GLY A 64 -10.16 33.68 -16.21
C GLY A 64 -8.87 32.99 -15.76
N PHE A 65 -7.73 33.67 -15.86
CA PHE A 65 -6.44 33.12 -15.42
C PHE A 65 -6.41 32.91 -13.90
N GLU A 66 -6.90 33.89 -13.14
CA GLU A 66 -6.99 33.81 -11.69
C GLU A 66 -7.99 32.73 -11.25
N VAL A 67 -9.16 32.65 -11.92
CA VAL A 67 -10.13 31.57 -11.66
C VAL A 67 -9.49 30.20 -11.90
N CYS A 68 -8.84 30.01 -13.05
CA CYS A 68 -8.18 28.75 -13.39
C CYS A 68 -7.08 28.40 -12.37
N SER A 69 -6.24 29.36 -12.00
CA SER A 69 -5.20 29.16 -10.99
C SER A 69 -5.78 28.71 -9.65
N ARG A 70 -6.86 29.33 -9.18
CA ARG A 70 -7.54 28.93 -7.94
C ARG A 70 -8.16 27.54 -8.03
N LEU A 71 -8.74 27.18 -9.17
CA LEU A 71 -9.28 25.83 -9.41
C LEU A 71 -8.17 24.77 -9.38
N LYS A 72 -7.01 25.06 -10.00
CA LYS A 72 -5.87 24.14 -10.08
C LYS A 72 -5.12 23.97 -8.77
N ASN A 73 -5.13 24.99 -7.91
CA ASN A 73 -4.53 24.92 -6.58
C ASN A 73 -5.45 24.30 -5.50
N ASN A 74 -6.69 23.96 -5.84
CA ASN A 74 -7.63 23.32 -4.91
C ASN A 74 -7.77 21.82 -5.22
N PRO A 75 -7.41 20.91 -4.28
CA PRO A 75 -7.52 19.46 -4.48
C PRO A 75 -8.91 18.94 -4.86
N LEU A 76 -9.97 19.70 -4.54
CA LEU A 76 -11.35 19.32 -4.90
C LEU A 76 -11.71 19.61 -6.36
N THR A 77 -10.97 20.49 -7.03
CA THR A 77 -11.29 20.98 -8.39
C THR A 77 -10.12 20.89 -9.36
N SER A 78 -8.92 20.55 -8.88
CA SER A 78 -7.67 20.58 -9.66
C SER A 78 -7.69 19.70 -10.89
N ASP A 79 -8.39 18.56 -10.81
CA ASP A 79 -8.50 17.61 -11.92
C ASP A 79 -9.51 18.01 -12.99
N ILE A 80 -10.38 19.00 -12.74
CA ILE A 80 -11.41 19.41 -13.70
C ILE A 80 -10.74 20.12 -14.89
N PRO A 81 -10.90 19.64 -16.14
CA PRO A 81 -10.31 20.30 -17.31
C PRO A 81 -10.93 21.68 -17.52
N VAL A 82 -10.09 22.67 -17.81
CA VAL A 82 -10.49 24.05 -18.10
C VAL A 82 -10.11 24.38 -19.53
N ILE A 83 -11.11 24.72 -20.36
CA ILE A 83 -10.92 25.25 -21.71
C ILE A 83 -11.16 26.75 -21.64
N PHE A 84 -10.16 27.53 -22.02
CA PHE A 84 -10.31 28.98 -22.09
C PHE A 84 -11.08 29.40 -23.33
N VAL A 85 -11.76 30.53 -23.23
CA VAL A 85 -12.35 31.24 -24.36
C VAL A 85 -11.68 32.59 -24.50
N THR A 86 -11.18 32.90 -25.70
CA THR A 86 -10.43 34.14 -25.96
C THR A 86 -10.78 34.74 -27.33
N ALA A 87 -10.48 36.03 -27.52
CA ALA A 87 -10.54 36.69 -28.82
C ALA A 87 -9.24 36.48 -29.61
N GLN A 88 -9.32 36.60 -30.94
CA GLN A 88 -8.31 36.15 -31.92
C GLN A 88 -6.92 36.87 -31.87
N CYS A 89 -6.64 37.71 -30.87
CA CYS A 89 -5.46 38.59 -30.81
C CYS A 89 -4.47 38.32 -29.65
N GLU A 90 -4.56 37.21 -28.93
CA GLU A 90 -3.81 37.01 -27.67
C GLU A 90 -2.83 35.82 -27.65
N VAL A 91 -2.04 35.61 -28.70
CA VAL A 91 -1.05 34.50 -28.78
C VAL A 91 -0.06 34.50 -27.60
N GLN A 92 0.27 35.65 -27.01
CA GLN A 92 1.12 35.74 -25.81
C GLN A 92 0.44 35.25 -24.53
N ASN A 93 -0.90 35.30 -24.47
CA ASN A 93 -1.67 34.87 -23.31
C ASN A 93 -1.96 33.35 -23.33
N GLU A 94 -1.88 32.70 -24.49
CA GLU A 94 -2.13 31.26 -24.62
C GLU A 94 -1.11 30.41 -23.85
N ASN A 95 0.18 30.76 -23.95
CA ASN A 95 1.25 30.09 -23.19
C ASN A 95 1.02 30.20 -21.69
N LYS A 96 0.66 31.41 -21.21
CA LYS A 96 0.39 31.67 -19.80
C LYS A 96 -0.75 30.79 -19.27
N GLY A 97 -1.85 30.61 -20.01
CA GLY A 97 -2.94 29.78 -19.53
C GLY A 97 -2.65 28.28 -19.56
N PHE A 98 -1.82 27.79 -20.49
CA PHE A 98 -1.33 26.41 -20.44
C PHE A 98 -0.42 26.18 -19.22
N GLU A 99 0.47 27.14 -18.89
CA GLU A 99 1.31 27.10 -17.69
C GLU A 99 0.48 27.09 -16.39
N ILE A 100 -0.67 27.78 -16.38
CA ILE A 100 -1.62 27.78 -15.24
C ILE A 100 -2.38 26.45 -15.14
N GLY A 101 -2.47 25.67 -16.23
CA GLY A 101 -3.07 24.35 -16.27
C GLY A 101 -4.38 24.23 -17.06
N ALA A 102 -4.70 25.20 -17.92
CA ALA A 102 -5.76 25.02 -18.91
C ALA A 102 -5.36 23.93 -19.91
N VAL A 103 -6.36 23.20 -20.43
CA VAL A 103 -6.13 22.07 -21.35
C VAL A 103 -6.30 22.47 -22.81
N ASP A 104 -6.98 23.60 -23.08
CA ASP A 104 -7.25 24.08 -24.44
C ASP A 104 -7.79 25.51 -24.49
N TYR A 105 -7.97 26.01 -25.72
CA TYR A 105 -8.59 27.30 -26.03
C TYR A 105 -9.70 27.18 -27.09
N ILE A 106 -10.70 28.05 -26.99
CA ILE A 106 -11.73 28.28 -28.02
C ILE A 106 -11.68 29.75 -28.40
N VAL A 107 -11.48 30.02 -29.70
CA VAL A 107 -11.41 31.38 -30.22
C VAL A 107 -12.82 31.90 -30.58
N LYS A 108 -13.13 33.14 -30.19
CA LYS A 108 -14.32 33.88 -30.60
C LYS A 108 -14.11 34.50 -32.00
N PRO A 109 -15.10 34.47 -32.91
CA PRO A 109 -16.47 33.97 -32.75
C PRO A 109 -16.57 32.44 -32.79
N TYR A 110 -17.53 31.88 -32.04
CA TYR A 110 -17.68 30.44 -31.89
C TYR A 110 -18.08 29.73 -33.19
N ASN A 111 -17.27 28.76 -33.60
CA ASN A 111 -17.71 27.76 -34.56
C ASN A 111 -18.34 26.56 -33.80
N PRO A 112 -19.65 26.29 -33.96
CA PRO A 112 -20.33 25.24 -33.21
C PRO A 112 -19.70 23.85 -33.33
N LEU A 113 -19.13 23.52 -34.50
CA LEU A 113 -18.47 22.23 -34.72
C LEU A 113 -17.15 22.16 -33.94
N ILE A 114 -16.34 23.22 -33.96
CA ILE A 114 -15.06 23.28 -33.24
C ILE A 114 -15.29 23.21 -31.73
N VAL A 115 -16.25 23.96 -31.20
CA VAL A 115 -16.59 23.95 -29.77
C VAL A 115 -17.00 22.53 -29.33
N LYS A 116 -17.92 21.89 -30.05
CA LYS A 116 -18.36 20.53 -29.76
C LYS A 116 -17.20 19.53 -29.81
N SER A 117 -16.35 19.61 -30.84
CA SER A 117 -15.19 18.73 -30.97
C SER A 117 -14.19 18.90 -29.83
N ARG A 118 -13.81 20.13 -29.47
CA ARG A 118 -12.85 20.36 -28.38
C ARG A 118 -13.39 19.90 -27.04
N VAL A 119 -14.64 20.25 -26.71
CA VAL A 119 -15.30 19.81 -25.47
C VAL A 119 -15.39 18.29 -25.41
N ALA A 120 -15.83 17.64 -26.50
CA ALA A 120 -15.94 16.19 -26.54
C ALA A 120 -14.58 15.49 -26.37
N THR A 121 -13.53 15.99 -27.02
CA THR A 121 -12.16 15.47 -26.90
C THR A 121 -11.66 15.52 -25.46
N HIS A 122 -11.77 16.68 -24.80
CA HIS A 122 -11.24 16.84 -23.43
C HIS A 122 -12.08 16.10 -22.38
N LEU A 123 -13.39 16.00 -22.57
CA LEU A 123 -14.23 15.12 -21.73
C LEU A 123 -13.83 13.65 -21.89
N ALA A 124 -13.61 13.19 -23.13
CA ALA A 124 -13.19 11.80 -23.37
C ALA A 124 -11.82 11.51 -22.74
N LEU A 125 -10.86 12.42 -22.89
CA LEU A 125 -9.53 12.30 -22.28
C LEU A 125 -9.59 12.29 -20.76
N HIS A 126 -10.35 13.20 -20.15
CA HIS A 126 -10.50 13.26 -18.70
C HIS A 126 -11.17 12.00 -18.14
N ASN A 127 -12.25 11.55 -18.79
CA ASN A 127 -12.92 10.32 -18.38
C ASN A 127 -12.02 9.08 -18.54
N GLN A 128 -11.23 9.02 -19.63
CA GLN A 128 -10.25 7.95 -19.83
C GLN A 128 -9.16 7.97 -18.74
N LYS A 129 -8.67 9.15 -18.33
CA LYS A 129 -7.73 9.29 -17.21
C LYS A 129 -8.32 8.69 -15.93
N ILE A 130 -9.55 9.07 -15.57
CA ILE A 130 -10.22 8.56 -14.35
C ILE A 130 -10.37 7.04 -14.41
N THR A 131 -10.89 6.49 -15.52
CA THR A 131 -11.04 5.04 -15.68
C THR A 131 -9.70 4.32 -15.58
N LEU A 132 -8.65 4.86 -16.19
CA LEU A 132 -7.32 4.27 -16.14
C LEU A 132 -6.74 4.28 -14.70
N GLU A 133 -6.92 5.36 -13.95
CA GLU A 133 -6.49 5.44 -12.55
C GLU A 133 -7.20 4.41 -11.67
N GLU A 134 -8.51 4.24 -11.86
CA GLU A 134 -9.30 3.20 -11.18
C GLU A 134 -8.82 1.79 -11.55
N GLU A 135 -8.56 1.53 -12.83
CA GLU A 135 -8.03 0.25 -13.31
C GLU A 135 -6.64 -0.05 -12.74
N VAL A 136 -5.73 0.95 -12.74
CA VAL A 136 -4.39 0.82 -12.15
C VAL A 136 -4.51 0.48 -10.66
N LEU A 137 -5.34 1.21 -9.91
CA LEU A 137 -5.53 0.94 -8.48
C LEU A 137 -6.07 -0.48 -8.24
N ALA A 138 -7.06 -0.91 -9.02
CA ALA A 138 -7.63 -2.25 -8.94
C ALA A 138 -6.57 -3.33 -9.24
N ARG A 139 -5.78 -3.15 -10.30
CA ARG A 139 -4.72 -4.09 -10.69
C ARG A 139 -3.56 -4.12 -9.69
N THR A 140 -3.15 -2.99 -9.15
CA THR A 140 -2.12 -2.94 -8.09
C THR A 140 -2.59 -3.70 -6.85
N LYS A 141 -3.85 -3.54 -6.45
CA LYS A 141 -4.43 -4.29 -5.33
C LYS A 141 -4.50 -5.79 -5.61
N GLU A 142 -4.85 -6.17 -6.84
CA GLU A 142 -4.89 -7.57 -7.27
C GLU A 142 -3.49 -8.21 -7.25
N ILE A 143 -2.47 -7.53 -7.77
CA ILE A 143 -1.07 -7.99 -7.76
C ILE A 143 -0.60 -8.18 -6.32
N LYS A 144 -0.84 -7.20 -5.43
CA LYS A 144 -0.49 -7.29 -4.01
C LYS A 144 -1.17 -8.48 -3.33
N ARG A 145 -2.47 -8.70 -3.59
CA ARG A 145 -3.21 -9.87 -3.07
C ARG A 145 -2.59 -11.19 -3.56
N ASN A 146 -2.36 -11.31 -4.87
CA ASN A 146 -1.78 -12.52 -5.45
C ASN A 146 -0.37 -12.80 -4.89
N GLN A 147 0.43 -11.76 -4.66
CA GLN A 147 1.76 -11.89 -4.03
C GLN A 147 1.66 -12.50 -2.63
N LEU A 148 0.72 -12.01 -1.80
CA LEU A 148 0.49 -12.56 -0.46
C LEU A 148 -0.04 -13.99 -0.49
N GLU A 149 -0.92 -14.32 -1.43
CA GLU A 149 -1.43 -15.68 -1.61
C GLU A 149 -0.30 -16.65 -2.01
N ILE A 150 0.65 -16.22 -2.84
CA ILE A 150 1.82 -17.01 -3.21
C ILE A 150 2.74 -17.21 -2.01
N ILE A 151 3.02 -16.16 -1.23
CA ILE A 151 3.84 -16.26 -0.01
C ILE A 151 3.21 -17.28 0.96
N ASN A 152 1.91 -17.15 1.23
CA ASN A 152 1.21 -18.08 2.11
C ASN A 152 1.20 -19.52 1.59
N CYS A 153 1.07 -19.72 0.27
CA CYS A 153 1.16 -21.04 -0.34
C CYS A 153 2.54 -21.67 -0.15
N LEU A 154 3.61 -20.89 -0.35
CA LEU A 154 4.99 -21.37 -0.18
C LEU A 154 5.32 -21.67 1.28
N SER A 155 4.91 -20.81 2.21
CA SER A 155 5.07 -21.03 3.65
C SER A 155 4.36 -22.32 4.09
N ARG A 156 3.11 -22.52 3.68
CA ARG A 156 2.37 -23.76 3.96
C ARG A 156 3.03 -25.00 3.36
N ALA A 157 3.62 -24.88 2.16
CA ALA A 157 4.33 -26.00 1.54
C ALA A 157 5.55 -26.45 2.37
N ALA A 158 6.25 -25.52 3.03
CA ALA A 158 7.33 -25.83 3.95
C ALA A 158 6.79 -26.50 5.24
N GLU A 159 5.70 -25.99 5.82
CA GLU A 159 5.07 -26.55 7.04
C GLU A 159 4.53 -27.97 6.83
N PHE A 160 3.91 -28.26 5.69
CA PHE A 160 3.44 -29.62 5.35
C PHE A 160 4.57 -30.65 5.39
N LYS A 161 5.83 -30.22 5.22
CA LYS A 161 6.99 -31.08 5.35
C LYS A 161 7.39 -31.32 6.81
N ASP A 162 7.16 -30.35 7.69
CA ASP A 162 7.59 -30.32 9.10
C ASP A 162 6.50 -30.79 10.09
N ASN A 163 5.36 -31.28 9.59
CA ASN A 163 4.19 -31.69 10.40
C ASN A 163 3.61 -30.55 11.28
N GLU A 164 3.88 -29.29 10.95
CA GLU A 164 3.26 -28.15 11.63
C GLU A 164 1.93 -27.76 10.95
N THR A 165 0.97 -27.28 11.74
CA THR A 165 -0.28 -26.72 11.23
C THR A 165 0.00 -25.34 10.63
N GLY A 166 -0.78 -24.95 9.61
CA GLY A 166 -0.65 -23.60 9.03
C GLY A 166 -1.04 -22.44 9.94
N MET A 167 -1.50 -22.74 11.15
CA MET A 167 -1.89 -21.74 12.14
C MET A 167 -0.69 -21.15 12.86
N HIS A 168 0.42 -21.90 12.97
CA HIS A 168 1.67 -21.41 13.56
C HIS A 168 2.18 -20.16 12.82
N VAL A 169 2.36 -20.26 11.49
CA VAL A 169 2.80 -19.15 10.65
C VAL A 169 1.85 -17.94 10.76
N ILE A 170 0.54 -18.16 10.83
CA ILE A 170 -0.44 -17.08 11.00
C ILE A 170 -0.25 -16.38 12.35
N ARG A 171 -0.23 -17.12 13.46
CA ARG A 171 -0.05 -16.57 14.81
C ARG A 171 1.26 -15.81 14.93
N MET A 172 2.36 -16.41 14.49
CA MET A 172 3.70 -15.82 14.54
C MET A 172 3.76 -14.51 13.77
N SER A 173 3.13 -14.45 12.59
CA SER A 173 3.03 -13.20 11.80
C SER A 173 2.30 -12.11 12.57
N HIS A 174 1.16 -12.46 13.18
CA HIS A 174 0.39 -11.53 13.99
C HIS A 174 1.14 -11.03 15.23
N TYR A 175 1.85 -11.91 15.94
CA TYR A 175 2.71 -11.54 17.07
C TYR A 175 3.82 -10.57 16.64
N SER A 176 4.48 -10.88 15.51
CA SER A 176 5.52 -10.02 14.92
C SER A 176 4.99 -8.63 14.59
N ARG A 177 3.78 -8.53 14.02
CA ARG A 177 3.14 -7.24 13.73
C ARG A 177 2.80 -6.46 14.99
N ILE A 178 2.22 -7.12 15.99
CA ILE A 178 1.86 -6.49 17.27
C ILE A 178 3.12 -5.89 17.94
N LEU A 179 4.21 -6.65 17.95
CA LEU A 179 5.48 -6.17 18.48
C LEU A 179 6.02 -5.01 17.65
N ALA A 180 6.06 -5.14 16.32
CA ALA A 180 6.52 -4.08 15.42
C ALA A 180 5.77 -2.76 15.61
N GLU A 181 4.43 -2.80 15.62
CA GLU A 181 3.59 -1.61 15.82
C GLU A 181 3.83 -0.96 17.19
N ALA A 182 4.10 -1.75 18.23
CA ALA A 182 4.40 -1.26 19.57
C ALA A 182 5.80 -0.61 19.68
N LEU A 183 6.70 -0.85 18.73
CA LEU A 183 8.02 -0.20 18.66
C LEU A 183 7.99 1.19 18.00
N ASN A 184 6.82 1.66 17.57
CA ASN A 184 6.65 2.95 16.88
C ASN A 184 7.49 3.08 15.60
N VAL A 185 7.68 1.96 14.90
CA VAL A 185 8.28 1.91 13.55
C VAL A 185 7.26 2.35 12.50
N ASP A 186 7.73 2.58 11.27
CA ASP A 186 6.87 2.94 10.16
C ASP A 186 5.81 1.85 9.87
N LYS A 187 4.57 2.26 9.56
CA LYS A 187 3.44 1.34 9.30
C LYS A 187 3.67 0.45 8.08
N LYS A 188 4.40 0.93 7.06
CA LYS A 188 4.77 0.11 5.90
C LYS A 188 5.73 -0.99 6.34
N TRP A 189 6.67 -0.68 7.23
CA TRP A 189 7.63 -1.66 7.77
C TRP A 189 6.93 -2.73 8.60
N SER A 190 6.01 -2.37 9.51
CA SER A 190 5.27 -3.35 10.31
C SER A 190 4.38 -4.25 9.44
N GLN A 191 3.73 -3.68 8.42
CA GLN A 191 2.97 -4.43 7.42
C GLN A 191 3.88 -5.37 6.62
N LEU A 192 5.06 -4.92 6.21
CA LEU A 192 6.00 -5.75 5.45
C LEU A 192 6.50 -6.93 6.29
N LEU A 193 6.81 -6.71 7.57
CA LEU A 193 7.23 -7.78 8.46
C LEU A 193 6.13 -8.81 8.66
N PHE A 194 4.87 -8.36 8.80
CA PHE A 194 3.71 -9.26 8.86
C PHE A 194 3.58 -10.14 7.62
N GLU A 195 3.86 -9.59 6.43
CA GLU A 195 3.78 -10.31 5.16
C GLU A 195 4.95 -11.30 4.98
N VAL A 196 6.12 -11.00 5.54
CA VAL A 196 7.37 -11.74 5.33
C VAL A 196 7.67 -12.77 6.43
N ALA A 197 7.24 -12.55 7.67
CA ALA A 197 7.44 -13.46 8.79
C ALA A 197 7.09 -14.94 8.46
N PRO A 198 6.00 -15.25 7.73
CA PRO A 198 5.70 -16.60 7.27
C PRO A 198 6.84 -17.34 6.56
N MET A 199 7.79 -16.62 5.98
CA MET A 199 8.83 -17.18 5.13
C MET A 199 10.06 -17.65 5.89
N HIS A 200 10.18 -17.34 7.19
CA HIS A 200 11.40 -17.59 7.99
C HIS A 200 11.95 -19.03 7.81
N ASP A 201 11.04 -20.00 7.75
CA ASP A 201 11.35 -21.43 7.67
C ASP A 201 11.13 -22.07 6.29
N ILE A 202 10.94 -21.28 5.22
CA ILE A 202 10.68 -21.80 3.85
C ILE A 202 11.76 -22.78 3.38
N GLY A 203 12.99 -22.64 3.87
CA GLY A 203 14.11 -23.52 3.56
C GLY A 203 14.02 -24.92 4.16
N LYS A 204 13.10 -25.19 5.10
CA LYS A 204 12.84 -26.55 5.61
C LYS A 204 12.45 -27.51 4.49
N ILE A 205 11.94 -27.00 3.36
CA ILE A 205 11.68 -27.79 2.15
C ILE A 205 12.93 -28.50 1.60
N GLY A 206 14.14 -28.01 1.90
CA GLY A 206 15.40 -28.65 1.53
C GLY A 206 15.94 -29.65 2.55
N ILE A 207 15.42 -29.67 3.78
CA ILE A 207 15.87 -30.59 4.84
C ILE A 207 15.33 -31.99 4.58
N SER A 208 16.14 -33.03 4.83
CA SER A 208 15.73 -34.40 4.57
C SER A 208 14.75 -34.91 5.62
N ASP A 209 13.75 -35.69 5.19
CA ASP A 209 12.70 -36.22 6.08
C ASP A 209 13.24 -37.00 7.29
N HIS A 210 14.33 -37.75 7.16
CA HIS A 210 14.91 -38.48 8.28
C HIS A 210 15.48 -37.59 9.39
N VAL A 211 15.81 -36.33 9.08
CA VAL A 211 16.22 -35.30 10.07
C VAL A 211 15.00 -34.54 10.55
N LEU A 212 14.19 -34.03 9.62
CA LEU A 212 13.04 -33.17 9.92
C LEU A 212 11.96 -33.90 10.76
N LYS A 213 11.66 -35.16 10.41
CA LYS A 213 10.61 -35.97 11.06
C LYS A 213 11.15 -36.92 12.13
N LYS A 214 12.40 -36.71 12.59
CA LYS A 214 13.03 -37.62 13.56
C LYS A 214 12.29 -37.61 14.89
N ASN A 215 11.96 -38.80 15.39
CA ASN A 215 11.42 -39.00 16.73
C ASN A 215 12.58 -38.97 17.74
N GLY A 216 12.86 -37.81 18.34
CA GLY A 216 13.89 -37.65 19.37
C GLY A 216 14.96 -36.61 19.03
N SER A 217 16.04 -36.57 19.83
CA SER A 217 17.11 -35.57 19.66
C SER A 217 17.94 -35.83 18.40
N LEU A 218 18.31 -34.73 17.73
CA LEU A 218 19.25 -34.75 16.61
C LEU A 218 20.69 -34.95 17.12
N ASN A 219 21.47 -35.75 16.41
CA ASN A 219 22.91 -35.84 16.61
C ASN A 219 23.63 -34.63 15.97
N SER A 220 24.96 -34.54 16.09
CA SER A 220 25.71 -33.39 15.58
C SER A 220 25.61 -33.19 14.07
N ASP A 221 25.59 -34.27 13.29
CA ASP A 221 25.54 -34.20 11.83
C ASP A 221 24.12 -33.85 11.34
N GLU A 222 23.11 -34.44 11.98
CA GLU A 222 21.70 -34.11 11.75
C GLU A 222 21.40 -32.66 12.14
N TRP A 223 21.98 -32.16 13.24
CA TRP A 223 21.85 -30.76 13.64
C TRP A 223 22.52 -29.82 12.66
N LYS A 224 23.71 -30.19 12.14
CA LYS A 224 24.38 -29.45 11.07
C LYS A 224 23.52 -29.40 9.81
N HIS A 225 22.87 -30.50 9.45
CA HIS A 225 21.92 -30.56 8.33
C HIS A 225 20.70 -29.68 8.58
N MET A 226 20.09 -29.75 9.77
CA MET A 226 18.93 -28.93 10.14
C MET A 226 19.22 -27.42 9.99
N LYS A 227 20.39 -26.94 10.41
CA LYS A 227 20.79 -25.52 10.25
C LYS A 227 20.88 -25.05 8.80
N GLN A 228 20.98 -25.97 7.83
CA GLN A 228 21.04 -25.61 6.41
C GLN A 228 19.72 -25.08 5.86
N HIS A 229 18.59 -25.19 6.58
CA HIS A 229 17.33 -24.59 6.14
C HIS A 229 17.49 -23.07 5.93
N VAL A 230 18.34 -22.40 6.72
CA VAL A 230 18.63 -20.97 6.51
C VAL A 230 19.26 -20.75 5.13
N GLU A 231 20.30 -21.51 4.79
CA GLU A 231 20.97 -21.41 3.49
C GLU A 231 20.03 -21.78 2.34
N TYR A 232 19.20 -22.81 2.51
CA TYR A 232 18.20 -23.22 1.53
C TYR A 232 17.13 -22.15 1.33
N GLY A 233 16.67 -21.50 2.41
CA GLY A 233 15.71 -20.39 2.34
C GLY A 233 16.27 -19.21 1.55
N ILE A 234 17.53 -18.84 1.79
CA ILE A 234 18.21 -17.79 1.01
C ILE A 234 18.35 -18.18 -0.47
N LYS A 235 18.67 -19.44 -0.76
CA LYS A 235 18.71 -19.95 -2.15
C LYS A 235 17.34 -19.94 -2.83
N ILE A 236 16.26 -20.18 -2.09
CA ILE A 236 14.88 -20.13 -2.60
C ILE A 236 14.48 -18.69 -2.90
N LEU A 237 14.83 -17.74 -2.04
CA LEU A 237 14.61 -16.32 -2.31
C LEU A 237 15.35 -15.86 -3.56
N GLY A 238 16.58 -16.31 -3.77
CA GLY A 238 17.42 -15.87 -4.89
C GLY A 238 18.02 -14.49 -4.63
N ASP A 239 18.45 -13.81 -5.70
CA ASP A 239 19.10 -12.49 -5.63
C ASP A 239 18.20 -11.45 -6.30
N TYR A 240 17.21 -10.95 -5.54
CA TYR A 240 16.25 -9.94 -6.01
C TYR A 240 16.26 -8.74 -5.07
N SER A 241 16.30 -7.54 -5.64
CA SER A 241 16.29 -6.28 -4.88
C SER A 241 14.88 -5.70 -4.81
N SER A 242 14.25 -5.80 -3.65
CA SER A 242 13.05 -5.06 -3.28
C SER A 242 12.94 -5.02 -1.77
N GLU A 243 12.26 -4.04 -1.20
CA GLU A 243 12.09 -3.94 0.26
C GLU A 243 11.56 -5.25 0.88
N LEU A 244 10.62 -5.92 0.20
CA LEU A 244 10.06 -7.20 0.63
C LEU A 244 11.11 -8.30 0.66
N MET A 245 11.91 -8.41 -0.41
CA MET A 245 12.96 -9.43 -0.49
C MET A 245 14.09 -9.14 0.49
N ASP A 246 14.50 -7.88 0.66
CA ASP A 246 15.53 -7.49 1.61
C ASP A 246 15.13 -7.86 3.05
N MET A 247 13.87 -7.59 3.42
CA MET A 247 13.35 -7.99 4.73
C MET A 247 13.23 -9.52 4.85
N ALA A 248 12.82 -10.21 3.79
CA ALA A 248 12.74 -11.68 3.79
C ALA A 248 14.11 -12.33 3.96
N HIS A 249 15.14 -11.79 3.32
CA HIS A 249 16.53 -12.20 3.53
C HIS A 249 16.94 -12.02 4.98
N GLN A 250 16.67 -10.86 5.60
CA GLN A 250 17.01 -10.62 7.00
C GLN A 250 16.32 -11.61 7.94
N VAL A 251 15.01 -11.84 7.74
CA VAL A 251 14.24 -12.77 8.57
C VAL A 251 14.77 -14.20 8.40
N ILE A 252 14.87 -14.69 7.17
CA ILE A 252 15.34 -16.06 6.92
C ILE A 252 16.77 -16.26 7.40
N GLU A 253 17.68 -15.33 7.09
CA GLU A 253 19.09 -15.50 7.42
C GLU A 253 19.36 -15.45 8.92
N PHE A 254 18.65 -14.59 9.66
CA PHE A 254 19.05 -14.24 11.02
C PHE A 254 18.01 -14.55 12.11
N HIS A 255 16.85 -15.13 11.81
CA HIS A 255 15.84 -15.46 12.82
C HIS A 255 16.30 -16.50 13.87
N HIS A 256 17.47 -17.13 13.69
CA HIS A 256 18.11 -18.02 14.65
C HIS A 256 19.35 -17.42 15.35
N GLU A 257 19.67 -16.15 15.08
CA GLU A 257 20.71 -15.43 15.81
C GLU A 257 20.22 -15.06 17.20
N LYS A 258 21.09 -15.21 18.20
CA LYS A 258 20.78 -14.94 19.61
C LYS A 258 21.47 -13.66 20.05
N TRP A 259 20.80 -12.89 20.91
CA TRP A 259 21.30 -11.59 21.36
C TRP A 259 22.74 -11.63 21.90
N ASP A 260 23.15 -12.72 22.56
CA ASP A 260 24.49 -12.92 23.10
C ASP A 260 25.57 -13.35 22.11
N GLY A 261 25.20 -13.68 20.86
CA GLY A 261 26.09 -14.20 19.82
C GLY A 261 26.21 -15.73 19.76
N SER A 262 25.48 -16.47 20.60
CA SER A 262 25.51 -17.95 20.60
C SER A 262 24.60 -18.59 19.53
N GLY A 263 23.97 -17.77 18.68
CA GLY A 263 23.08 -18.18 17.61
C GLY A 263 23.79 -18.68 16.35
N TYR A 264 23.02 -18.77 15.26
CA TYR A 264 23.52 -19.16 13.94
C TYR A 264 22.72 -18.43 12.85
N PRO A 265 23.24 -18.30 11.62
CA PRO A 265 24.45 -18.92 11.05
C PRO A 265 25.76 -18.14 11.23
N LYS A 266 25.72 -16.85 11.55
CA LYS A 266 26.90 -15.97 11.63
C LYS A 266 27.38 -15.71 13.06
N GLY A 267 26.53 -15.92 14.07
CA GLY A 267 26.85 -15.62 15.46
C GLY A 267 26.87 -14.12 15.74
N LEU A 268 25.95 -13.38 15.12
CA LEU A 268 25.82 -11.93 15.30
C LEU A 268 25.40 -11.60 16.73
N LYS A 269 25.85 -10.45 17.25
CA LYS A 269 25.57 -10.04 18.62
C LYS A 269 24.81 -8.72 18.69
N GLY A 270 23.82 -8.65 19.58
CA GLY A 270 23.09 -7.42 19.86
C GLY A 270 22.41 -6.83 18.62
N GLU A 271 22.69 -5.56 18.35
CA GLU A 271 22.07 -4.81 17.25
C GLU A 271 22.67 -5.11 15.86
N GLU A 272 23.72 -5.94 15.78
CA GLU A 272 24.17 -6.50 14.50
C GLU A 272 23.09 -7.40 13.87
N ILE A 273 22.23 -8.00 14.70
CA ILE A 273 21.07 -8.77 14.26
C ILE A 273 20.00 -7.78 13.75
N PRO A 274 19.53 -7.90 12.50
CA PRO A 274 18.47 -7.04 11.99
C PRO A 274 17.24 -7.04 12.90
N LEU A 275 16.60 -5.87 13.05
CA LEU A 275 15.43 -5.71 13.91
C LEU A 275 14.29 -6.68 13.52
N SER A 276 14.08 -6.89 12.22
CA SER A 276 13.11 -7.83 11.65
C SER A 276 13.31 -9.25 12.20
N ALA A 277 14.55 -9.74 12.19
CA ALA A 277 14.91 -11.06 12.71
C ALA A 277 14.75 -11.15 14.24
N ARG A 278 15.14 -10.13 14.99
CA ARG A 278 14.95 -10.09 16.45
C ARG A 278 13.48 -10.14 16.86
N VAL A 279 12.61 -9.43 16.12
CA VAL A 279 11.15 -9.47 16.34
C VAL A 279 10.58 -10.85 16.02
N VAL A 280 10.92 -11.42 14.86
CA VAL A 280 10.44 -12.75 14.45
C VAL A 280 10.91 -13.84 15.40
N MET A 281 12.16 -13.81 15.86
CA MET A 281 12.69 -14.76 16.86
C MET A 281 11.83 -14.82 18.13
N ILE A 282 11.41 -13.68 18.68
CA ILE A 282 10.57 -13.64 19.89
C ILE A 282 9.20 -14.26 19.60
N ALA A 283 8.60 -13.88 18.46
CA ALA A 283 7.29 -14.39 18.03
C ALA A 283 7.31 -15.90 17.78
N ASP A 284 8.32 -16.40 17.08
CA ASP A 284 8.51 -17.81 16.75
C ASP A 284 8.69 -18.66 18.02
N VAL A 285 9.63 -18.28 18.89
CA VAL A 285 9.87 -19.02 20.14
C VAL A 285 8.63 -19.01 21.03
N PHE A 286 7.91 -17.90 21.13
CA PHE A 286 6.67 -17.86 21.91
C PHE A 286 5.60 -18.80 21.35
N ASP A 287 5.40 -18.82 20.02
CA ASP A 287 4.43 -19.73 19.42
C ASP A 287 4.86 -21.18 19.60
N ALA A 288 6.11 -21.51 19.30
CA ALA A 288 6.68 -22.85 19.44
C ALA A 288 6.60 -23.40 20.88
N LEU A 289 6.71 -22.54 21.90
CA LEU A 289 6.57 -22.95 23.30
C LEU A 289 5.13 -23.19 23.70
N THR A 290 4.18 -22.48 23.10
CA THR A 290 2.77 -22.48 23.51
C THR A 290 1.88 -23.31 22.59
N SER A 291 2.42 -23.92 21.55
CA SER A 291 1.70 -24.77 20.60
C SER A 291 2.03 -26.25 20.84
N GLU A 292 1.07 -27.13 20.60
CA GLU A 292 1.26 -28.58 20.78
C GLU A 292 2.10 -29.14 19.64
N ARG A 293 3.07 -30.01 19.95
CA ARG A 293 3.86 -30.72 18.94
C ARG A 293 3.84 -32.22 19.23
N PRO A 294 4.01 -33.10 18.21
CA PRO A 294 3.94 -34.56 18.40
C PRO A 294 4.80 -35.15 19.53
N TYR A 295 5.83 -34.44 19.96
CA TYR A 295 6.78 -34.87 20.99
C TYR A 295 6.82 -33.98 22.24
N LYS A 296 5.95 -32.96 22.34
CA LYS A 296 6.01 -31.96 23.41
C LYS A 296 4.64 -31.34 23.67
N GLU A 297 4.16 -31.46 24.91
CA GLU A 297 2.98 -30.72 25.38
C GLU A 297 3.26 -29.20 25.37
N ALA A 298 2.25 -28.43 24.96
CA ALA A 298 2.27 -26.98 24.99
C ALA A 298 2.52 -26.46 26.41
N TRP A 299 3.37 -25.45 26.56
CA TRP A 299 3.52 -24.74 27.82
C TRP A 299 2.31 -23.83 28.06
N SER A 300 2.03 -23.53 29.34
CA SER A 300 1.14 -22.42 29.65
C SER A 300 1.73 -21.12 29.11
N THR A 301 0.86 -20.20 28.69
CA THR A 301 1.27 -18.89 28.18
C THR A 301 2.06 -18.10 29.23
N GLU A 302 1.69 -18.21 30.50
CA GLU A 302 2.45 -17.62 31.61
C GLU A 302 3.88 -18.15 31.68
N LYS A 303 4.06 -19.47 31.56
CA LYS A 303 5.40 -20.09 31.55
C LYS A 303 6.22 -19.64 30.34
N ALA A 304 5.59 -19.50 29.16
CA ALA A 304 6.27 -18.99 27.98
C ALA A 304 6.68 -17.52 28.13
N PHE A 305 5.81 -16.65 28.69
CA PHE A 305 6.18 -15.27 28.98
C PHE A 305 7.32 -15.16 29.99
N ASN A 306 7.29 -15.96 31.05
CA ASN A 306 8.38 -16.01 32.03
C ASN A 306 9.68 -16.47 31.38
N TYR A 307 9.63 -17.47 30.50
CA TYR A 307 10.81 -17.91 29.75
C TYR A 307 11.41 -16.80 28.87
N LEU A 308 10.58 -16.02 28.17
CA LEU A 308 11.07 -14.88 27.39
C LEU A 308 11.77 -13.85 28.29
N GLN A 309 11.19 -13.57 29.47
CA GLN A 309 11.76 -12.65 30.46
C GLN A 309 13.09 -13.17 31.04
N ASP A 310 13.14 -14.44 31.44
CA ASP A 310 14.32 -15.08 32.03
C ASP A 310 15.51 -15.18 31.06
N ASN A 311 15.23 -15.20 29.75
CA ASN A 311 16.24 -15.28 28.69
C ASN A 311 16.48 -13.92 27.99
N SER A 312 15.95 -12.84 28.56
CA SER A 312 16.18 -11.46 28.13
C SER A 312 17.65 -11.07 28.26
N GLY A 313 18.22 -10.42 27.24
CA GLY A 313 19.63 -10.05 27.21
C GLY A 313 20.61 -11.20 26.94
N ILE A 314 20.11 -12.42 26.75
CA ILE A 314 20.90 -13.61 26.37
C ILE A 314 20.40 -14.16 25.04
N HIS A 315 19.17 -14.69 25.02
CA HIS A 315 18.55 -15.19 23.80
C HIS A 315 17.91 -14.03 23.03
N PHE A 316 17.22 -13.14 23.75
CA PHE A 316 16.37 -12.11 23.17
C PHE A 316 16.89 -10.71 23.48
N ASP A 317 16.57 -9.75 22.61
CA ASP A 317 16.73 -8.33 22.90
C ASP A 317 15.82 -7.91 24.06
N GLU A 318 16.42 -7.41 25.14
CA GLU A 318 15.70 -7.01 26.35
C GLU A 318 14.63 -5.94 26.09
N LYS A 319 14.90 -4.98 25.20
CA LYS A 319 13.94 -3.94 24.87
C LYS A 319 12.70 -4.54 24.21
N LEU A 320 12.91 -5.48 23.30
CA LEU A 320 11.83 -6.13 22.56
C LEU A 320 11.00 -7.06 23.45
N VAL A 321 11.62 -7.82 24.35
CA VAL A 321 10.91 -8.65 25.33
C VAL A 321 10.00 -7.78 26.20
N ASN A 322 10.52 -6.67 26.73
CA ASN A 322 9.72 -5.75 27.55
C ASN A 322 8.49 -5.23 26.77
N VAL A 323 8.66 -4.83 25.51
CA VAL A 323 7.55 -4.37 24.67
C VAL A 323 6.56 -5.50 24.38
N PHE A 324 7.05 -6.71 24.09
CA PHE A 324 6.20 -7.89 23.84
C PHE A 324 5.33 -8.23 25.06
N LEU A 325 5.91 -8.18 26.27
CA LEU A 325 5.20 -8.43 27.52
C LEU A 325 4.16 -7.35 27.85
N LEU A 326 4.33 -6.11 27.36
CA LEU A 326 3.31 -5.07 27.47
C LEU A 326 2.12 -5.29 26.53
N GLN A 327 2.25 -6.13 25.50
CA GLN A 327 1.19 -6.47 24.56
C GLN A 327 0.51 -7.82 24.85
N LYS A 328 0.72 -8.41 26.05
CA LYS A 328 0.20 -9.74 26.45
C LYS A 328 -1.24 -9.98 26.04
N ASP A 329 -2.15 -9.05 26.33
CA ASP A 329 -3.58 -9.22 26.02
C ASP A 329 -3.81 -9.43 24.52
N LYS A 330 -3.21 -8.61 23.66
CA LYS A 330 -3.31 -8.76 22.20
C LYS A 330 -2.68 -10.05 21.69
N ILE A 331 -1.56 -10.47 22.29
CA ILE A 331 -0.89 -11.73 21.95
C ILE A 331 -1.78 -12.92 22.32
N LEU A 332 -2.42 -12.88 23.49
CA LEU A 332 -3.37 -13.91 23.91
C LEU A 332 -4.62 -13.94 23.02
N ASP A 333 -5.14 -12.78 22.62
CA ASP A 333 -6.27 -12.69 21.68
C ASP A 333 -5.95 -13.38 20.34
N VAL A 334 -4.75 -13.17 19.81
CA VAL A 334 -4.29 -13.86 18.59
C VAL A 334 -4.26 -15.37 18.82
N LYS A 335 -3.72 -15.83 19.94
CA LYS A 335 -3.67 -17.27 20.24
C LYS A 335 -5.05 -17.92 20.31
N ILE A 336 -6.03 -17.21 20.89
CA ILE A 336 -7.43 -17.67 20.99
C ILE A 336 -8.10 -17.72 19.61
N ASN A 337 -7.93 -16.66 18.81
CA ASN A 337 -8.59 -16.53 17.50
C ASN A 337 -8.00 -17.47 16.44
N PHE A 338 -6.77 -17.93 16.64
CA PHE A 338 -6.02 -18.77 15.70
C PHE A 338 -5.53 -20.07 16.36
N ALA A 339 -6.34 -20.66 17.24
CA ALA A 339 -6.06 -21.96 17.84
C ALA A 339 -5.95 -23.07 16.77
N ASP A 340 -5.17 -24.12 17.08
CA ASP A 340 -4.94 -25.27 16.20
C ASP A 340 -6.18 -26.16 16.01
#